data_AF-A0A520JII2-F1
#
_entry.id   AF-A0A520JII2-F1
#
_cell.length_a   1.000
_cell.length_b   1.000
_cell.length_c   1.000
_cell.angle_alpha   90.00
_cell.angle_beta   90.00
_cell.angle_gamma   90.00
#
_symmetry.space_group_name_H-M   'P 1'
#
loop_
_entity.id
_entity.type
_entity.pdbx_description
1 polymer ?
#
loop_
_entity_poly.entity_id
_entity_poly.type
_entity_poly.pdbx_seq_one_letter_code
_entity_poly.pdbx_strand_id
1 'polypeptide(L)'
;LKVKFDDLEVALDFEPEAGLADSGDLETDLADLIVAVGEAAKERGSAMILVIDELQYVPEEQLAALISALHRASQKQLPVTMLGAGLPQLLGQMGRAKSYAERLFEFVAVGPLEADAARAAIRLPVEREEEAIDAAALDAIAAETQGYPYFLQEWGKHSWDAADASPITAQDVAAATQSALAELDSSFFRVRFDRLTPAEKRYLRGMATLGPGPHRSGDVAEALGVKVSSVAPTRNSLIAKGMLYSPAHGDTAFTVPLFDAFMRRVMP
;
A
#
# COMPACT_ATOMS: atom_id res chain seq x y z
N LEU A 1 -13.45 -34.09 1.22
CA LEU A 1 -13.62 -32.98 2.19
C LEU A 1 -14.26 -31.77 1.50
N LYS A 2 -15.30 -31.16 2.07
CA LYS A 2 -15.82 -29.85 1.61
C LYS A 2 -15.54 -28.81 2.69
N VAL A 3 -14.75 -27.81 2.36
CA VAL A 3 -14.41 -26.71 3.28
C VAL A 3 -15.00 -25.43 2.71
N LYS A 4 -15.72 -24.69 3.56
CA LYS A 4 -16.26 -23.37 3.23
C LYS A 4 -15.59 -22.33 4.12
N PHE A 5 -14.97 -21.32 3.51
CA PHE A 5 -14.42 -20.16 4.19
C PHE A 5 -15.00 -18.91 3.52
N ASP A 6 -15.87 -18.19 4.24
CA ASP A 6 -16.70 -17.10 3.72
C ASP A 6 -17.40 -17.47 2.40
N ASP A 7 -16.95 -16.87 1.29
CA ASP A 7 -17.52 -16.99 -0.05
C ASP A 7 -16.97 -18.20 -0.83
N LEU A 8 -15.88 -18.80 -0.35
CA LEU A 8 -15.13 -19.84 -1.03
C LEU A 8 -15.55 -21.23 -0.54
N GLU A 9 -16.05 -22.06 -1.44
CA GLU A 9 -16.27 -23.49 -1.22
C GLU A 9 -15.24 -24.29 -2.01
N VAL A 10 -14.38 -25.02 -1.30
CA VAL A 10 -13.40 -25.93 -1.88
C VAL A 10 -13.84 -27.37 -1.60
N ALA A 11 -14.03 -28.14 -2.65
CA ALA A 11 -14.28 -29.58 -2.59
C ALA A 11 -13.03 -30.34 -2.99
N LEU A 12 -12.51 -31.16 -2.08
CA LEU A 12 -11.41 -32.08 -2.32
C LEU A 12 -11.95 -33.50 -2.29
N ASP A 13 -11.83 -34.23 -3.41
CA ASP A 13 -12.20 -35.65 -3.52
C ASP A 13 -11.06 -36.57 -3.06
N PHE A 14 -10.46 -36.24 -1.91
CA PHE A 14 -9.46 -37.07 -1.23
C PHE A 14 -9.86 -37.25 0.23
N GLU A 15 -9.59 -38.43 0.78
CA GLU A 15 -9.66 -38.66 2.23
C GLU A 15 -8.49 -37.91 2.89
N PRO A 16 -8.75 -37.06 3.90
CA PRO A 16 -7.68 -36.40 4.63
C PRO A 16 -6.80 -37.43 5.35
N GLU A 17 -5.50 -37.17 5.39
CA GLU A 17 -4.56 -37.99 6.16
C GLU A 17 -4.70 -37.64 7.64
N ALA A 18 -5.14 -38.62 8.45
CA ALA A 18 -5.36 -38.41 9.88
C ALA A 18 -4.04 -38.12 10.61
N GLY A 19 -4.00 -37.05 11.41
CA GLY A 19 -2.82 -36.61 12.15
C GLY A 19 -1.93 -35.60 11.43
N LEU A 20 -2.28 -35.18 10.21
CA LEU A 20 -1.56 -34.15 9.46
C LEU A 20 -2.37 -32.85 9.46
N ALA A 21 -1.83 -31.81 10.10
CA ALA A 21 -2.44 -30.47 10.14
C ALA A 21 -3.91 -30.46 10.63
N ASP A 22 -4.25 -31.32 11.58
CA ASP A 22 -5.60 -31.49 12.14
C ASP A 22 -5.66 -31.27 13.67
N SER A 23 -4.65 -30.59 14.23
CA SER A 23 -4.54 -30.37 15.68
C SER A 23 -5.48 -29.28 16.22
N GLY A 24 -5.94 -28.38 15.34
CA GLY A 24 -6.72 -27.20 15.71
C GLY A 24 -5.85 -26.01 16.14
N ASP A 25 -4.52 -26.18 16.16
CA ASP A 25 -3.54 -25.11 16.39
C ASP A 25 -3.03 -24.60 15.04
N LEU A 26 -3.40 -23.37 14.69
CA LEU A 26 -3.09 -22.79 13.38
C LEU A 26 -1.59 -22.75 13.09
N GLU A 27 -0.74 -22.48 14.09
CA GLU A 27 0.71 -22.39 13.91
C GLU A 27 1.31 -23.76 13.53
N THR A 28 0.89 -24.81 14.23
CA THR A 28 1.32 -26.18 13.95
C THR A 28 0.75 -26.69 12.63
N ASP A 29 -0.56 -26.53 12.43
CA ASP A 29 -1.27 -27.06 11.27
C ASP A 29 -0.78 -26.41 9.97
N LEU A 30 -0.60 -25.09 9.96
CA LEU A 30 -0.08 -24.39 8.79
C LEU A 30 1.36 -24.79 8.47
N ALA A 31 2.18 -25.02 9.51
CA ALA A 31 3.55 -25.46 9.32
C ALA A 31 3.62 -26.87 8.72
N ASP A 32 2.79 -27.80 9.20
CA ASP A 32 2.71 -29.15 8.63
C ASP A 32 2.21 -29.14 7.19
N LEU A 33 1.19 -28.32 6.89
CA LEU A 33 0.65 -28.15 5.53
C LEU A 33 1.70 -27.61 4.55
N ILE A 34 2.39 -26.52 4.93
CA ILE A 34 3.42 -25.92 4.07
C ILE A 34 4.61 -26.88 3.86
N VAL A 35 4.96 -27.66 4.89
CA VAL A 35 5.99 -28.69 4.78
C VAL A 35 5.55 -29.79 3.80
N ALA A 36 4.34 -30.31 3.93
CA ALA A 36 3.81 -31.35 3.04
C ALA A 36 3.79 -30.89 1.57
N VAL A 37 3.33 -29.66 1.31
CA VAL A 37 3.33 -29.09 -0.04
C VAL A 37 4.75 -28.88 -0.55
N GLY A 38 5.67 -28.41 0.30
CA GLY A 38 7.07 -28.23 -0.05
C GLY A 38 7.78 -29.55 -0.37
N GLU A 39 7.51 -30.61 0.37
CA GLU A 39 8.03 -31.97 0.12
C GLU A 39 7.51 -32.50 -1.23
N ALA A 40 6.20 -32.36 -1.50
CA ALA A 40 5.62 -32.73 -2.79
C ALA A 40 6.21 -31.91 -3.96
N ALA A 41 6.40 -30.60 -3.79
CA ALA A 41 7.01 -29.75 -4.81
C ALA A 41 8.45 -30.19 -5.11
N LYS A 42 9.23 -30.53 -4.06
CA LYS A 42 10.59 -31.03 -4.19
C LYS A 42 10.66 -32.36 -4.94
N GLU A 43 9.79 -33.31 -4.59
CA GLU A 43 9.71 -34.61 -5.29
C GLU A 43 9.39 -34.45 -6.79
N ARG A 44 8.61 -33.43 -7.14
CA ARG A 44 8.22 -33.11 -8.52
C ARG A 44 9.24 -32.23 -9.25
N GLY A 45 10.33 -31.81 -8.60
CA GLY A 45 11.30 -30.88 -9.17
C GLY A 45 10.72 -29.49 -9.47
N SER A 46 9.74 -29.05 -8.67
CA SER A 46 9.04 -27.77 -8.80
C SER A 46 9.19 -26.93 -7.52
N ALA A 47 8.51 -25.79 -7.46
CA ALA A 47 8.49 -24.89 -6.31
C ALA A 47 7.07 -24.38 -6.04
N MET A 48 6.80 -24.03 -4.77
CA MET A 48 5.60 -23.31 -4.35
C MET A 48 5.97 -21.84 -4.09
N ILE A 49 5.23 -20.93 -4.72
CA ILE A 49 5.34 -19.48 -4.48
C ILE A 49 4.01 -19.00 -3.93
N LEU A 50 4.02 -18.49 -2.70
CA LEU A 50 2.86 -17.87 -2.08
C LEU A 50 2.92 -16.36 -2.31
N VAL A 51 1.99 -15.81 -3.09
CA VAL A 51 1.90 -14.36 -3.34
C VAL A 51 0.72 -13.81 -2.57
N ILE A 52 0.97 -12.91 -1.63
CA ILE A 52 -0.06 -12.29 -0.79
C ILE A 52 0.04 -10.78 -0.95
N ASP A 53 -1.08 -10.15 -1.27
CA ASP A 53 -1.19 -8.71 -1.32
C ASP A 53 -1.81 -8.18 -0.02
N GLU A 54 -1.52 -6.94 0.32
CA GLU A 54 -2.04 -6.22 1.48
C GLU A 54 -1.88 -6.95 2.83
N LEU A 55 -0.69 -7.54 3.08
CA LEU A 55 -0.41 -8.33 4.30
C LEU A 55 -0.69 -7.57 5.59
N GLN A 56 -0.68 -6.22 5.59
CA GLN A 56 -0.90 -5.44 6.81
C GLN A 56 -2.29 -5.65 7.43
N TYR A 57 -3.24 -6.24 6.69
CA TYR A 57 -4.57 -6.59 7.19
C TYR A 57 -4.64 -7.97 7.84
N VAL A 58 -3.61 -8.81 7.65
CA VAL A 58 -3.55 -10.12 8.28
C VAL A 58 -3.36 -9.95 9.79
N PRO A 59 -4.23 -10.56 10.63
CA PRO A 59 -4.08 -10.54 12.07
C PRO A 59 -2.71 -11.04 12.54
N GLU A 60 -2.17 -10.44 13.60
CA GLU A 60 -0.81 -10.72 14.06
C GLU A 60 -0.58 -12.20 14.39
N GLU A 61 -1.58 -12.88 14.98
CA GLU A 61 -1.53 -14.33 15.28
C GLU A 61 -1.45 -15.20 14.03
N GLN A 62 -2.14 -14.82 12.96
CA GLN A 62 -2.13 -15.55 11.69
C GLN A 62 -0.83 -15.30 10.92
N LEU A 63 -0.34 -14.05 10.96
CA LEU A 63 0.96 -13.70 10.41
C LEU A 63 2.09 -14.44 11.13
N ALA A 64 2.01 -14.57 12.46
CA ALA A 64 2.92 -15.38 13.28
C ALA A 64 2.93 -16.85 12.85
N ALA A 65 1.76 -17.47 12.63
CA ALA A 65 1.66 -18.84 12.14
C ALA A 65 2.29 -18.99 10.75
N LEU A 66 2.02 -18.06 9.83
CA LEU A 66 2.58 -18.07 8.47
C LEU A 66 4.11 -17.96 8.49
N ILE A 67 4.66 -17.06 9.31
CA ILE A 67 6.10 -16.88 9.47
C ILE A 67 6.75 -18.16 10.03
N SER A 68 6.13 -18.79 11.03
CA SER A 68 6.61 -20.06 11.59
C SER A 68 6.61 -21.19 10.55
N ALA A 69 5.56 -21.29 9.74
CA ALA A 69 5.46 -22.29 8.68
C ALA A 69 6.57 -22.12 7.62
N LEU A 70 6.78 -20.89 7.15
CA LEU A 70 7.85 -20.57 6.20
C LEU A 70 9.25 -20.79 6.79
N HIS A 71 9.42 -20.49 8.08
CA HIS A 71 10.67 -20.77 8.78
C HIS A 71 10.98 -22.27 8.81
N ARG A 72 9.98 -23.11 9.10
CA ARG A 72 10.13 -24.58 9.11
C ARG A 72 10.44 -25.13 7.72
N ALA A 73 9.80 -24.63 6.67
CA ALA A 73 10.10 -25.00 5.29
C ALA A 73 11.54 -24.63 4.89
N SER A 74 12.01 -23.45 5.29
CA SER A 74 13.39 -22.99 5.07
C SER A 74 14.41 -23.87 5.80
N GLN A 75 14.17 -24.22 7.06
CA GLN A 75 15.02 -25.15 7.83
C GLN A 75 15.15 -26.52 7.17
N LYS A 76 14.07 -27.02 6.57
CA LYS A 76 14.04 -28.28 5.80
C LYS A 76 14.56 -28.15 4.37
N GLN A 77 14.96 -26.95 3.93
CA GLN A 77 15.41 -26.66 2.57
C GLN A 77 14.38 -27.15 1.52
N LEU A 78 13.11 -26.83 1.75
CA LEU A 78 12.03 -27.09 0.81
C LEU A 78 11.90 -25.93 -0.19
N PRO A 79 11.51 -26.19 -1.45
CA PRO A 79 11.36 -25.18 -2.50
C PRO A 79 10.06 -24.39 -2.32
N VAL A 80 9.91 -23.73 -1.17
CA VAL A 80 8.77 -22.87 -0.83
C VAL A 80 9.27 -21.45 -0.59
N THR A 81 8.63 -20.48 -1.21
CA THR A 81 8.90 -19.06 -0.97
C THR A 81 7.61 -18.24 -0.91
N MET A 82 7.71 -17.01 -0.42
CA MET A 82 6.60 -16.07 -0.33
C MET A 82 7.01 -14.70 -0.89
N LEU A 83 6.10 -14.09 -1.65
CA LEU A 83 6.16 -12.68 -2.02
C LEU A 83 5.00 -11.98 -1.31
N GLY A 84 5.32 -10.94 -0.54
CA GLY A 84 4.33 -10.16 0.20
C GLY A 84 4.38 -8.70 -0.20
N ALA A 85 3.21 -8.08 -0.39
CA ALA A 85 3.07 -6.64 -0.53
C ALA A 85 2.26 -6.07 0.64
N GLY A 86 2.55 -4.82 1.01
CA GLY A 86 1.78 -4.14 2.03
C GLY A 86 2.35 -2.77 2.41
N LEU A 87 1.59 -2.07 3.26
CA LEU A 87 1.95 -0.73 3.73
C LEU A 87 3.20 -0.76 4.64
N PRO A 88 3.93 0.37 4.78
CA PRO A 88 5.20 0.44 5.53
C PRO A 88 5.15 -0.09 6.97
N GLN A 89 3.97 -0.07 7.61
CA GLN A 89 3.77 -0.64 8.95
C GLN A 89 3.96 -2.16 9.04
N LEU A 90 3.93 -2.87 7.91
CA LEU A 90 4.09 -4.32 7.82
C LEU A 90 5.40 -4.78 8.45
N LEU A 91 6.50 -4.04 8.25
CA LEU A 91 7.79 -4.36 8.85
C LEU A 91 7.69 -4.48 10.38
N GLY A 92 7.06 -3.49 11.02
CA GLY A 92 6.85 -3.50 12.47
C GLY A 92 5.85 -4.55 12.94
N GLN A 93 4.84 -4.88 12.13
CA GLN A 93 3.90 -5.98 12.43
C GLN A 93 4.61 -7.33 12.39
N MET A 94 5.42 -7.60 11.36
CA MET A 94 6.16 -8.85 11.22
C MET A 94 7.17 -9.05 12.36
N GLY A 95 7.90 -8.01 12.76
CA GLY A 95 8.83 -8.07 13.88
C GLY A 95 8.16 -8.35 15.24
N ARG A 96 6.95 -7.81 15.46
CA ARG A 96 6.13 -8.14 16.65
C ARG A 96 5.59 -9.57 16.61
N ALA A 97 5.10 -10.01 15.45
CA ALA A 97 4.56 -11.35 15.27
C ALA A 97 5.62 -12.43 15.56
N LYS A 98 6.84 -12.29 15.00
CA LYS A 98 8.00 -13.14 15.35
C LYS A 98 9.28 -12.31 15.21
N SER A 99 10.07 -12.23 16.29
CA SER A 99 11.30 -11.43 16.33
C SER A 99 12.39 -11.84 15.32
N TYR A 100 12.31 -13.06 14.78
CA TYR A 100 13.23 -13.54 13.75
C TYR A 100 12.76 -13.26 12.31
N ALA A 101 11.56 -12.69 12.11
CA ALA A 101 11.03 -12.38 10.79
C ALA A 101 11.94 -11.46 9.99
N GLU A 102 12.56 -10.46 10.65
CA GLU A 102 13.51 -9.53 10.03
C GLU A 102 14.73 -10.21 9.40
N ARG A 103 15.05 -11.45 9.81
CA ARG A 103 16.14 -12.25 9.25
C ARG A 103 15.67 -13.28 8.23
N LEU A 104 14.36 -13.57 8.19
CA LEU A 104 13.76 -14.56 7.31
C LEU A 104 13.35 -13.94 5.96
N PHE A 105 13.00 -12.66 5.94
CA PHE A 105 12.50 -11.96 4.77
C PHE A 105 13.42 -10.81 4.34
N GLU A 106 13.44 -10.55 3.05
CA GLU A 106 13.97 -9.32 2.48
C GLU A 106 12.84 -8.30 2.36
N PHE A 107 13.09 -7.07 2.81
CA PHE A 107 12.12 -5.98 2.73
C PHE A 107 12.59 -4.96 1.70
N VAL A 108 11.85 -4.86 0.60
CA VAL A 108 12.12 -3.91 -0.48
C VAL A 108 11.10 -2.79 -0.41
N ALA A 109 11.56 -1.56 -0.18
CA ALA A 109 10.69 -0.39 -0.20
C ALA A 109 10.36 -0.01 -1.65
N VAL A 110 9.07 0.11 -1.96
CA VAL A 110 8.57 0.60 -3.25
C VAL A 110 7.96 1.98 -3.04
N GLY A 111 8.66 3.01 -3.52
CA GLY A 111 8.23 4.41 -3.43
C GLY A 111 7.56 4.92 -4.71
N PRO A 112 7.29 6.24 -4.77
CA PRO A 112 6.92 6.92 -6.01
C PRO A 112 7.97 6.71 -7.11
N LEU A 113 7.57 6.89 -8.37
CA LEU A 113 8.50 6.83 -9.49
C LEU A 113 9.50 7.98 -9.41
N GLU A 114 10.78 7.66 -9.59
CA GLU A 114 11.83 8.64 -9.84
C GLU A 114 11.53 9.46 -11.10
N ALA A 115 12.06 10.69 -11.16
CA ALA A 115 11.68 11.66 -12.18
C ALA A 115 11.77 11.12 -13.63
N ASP A 116 12.83 10.38 -13.97
CA ASP A 116 13.00 9.83 -15.32
C ASP A 116 12.00 8.71 -15.63
N ALA A 117 11.68 7.88 -14.63
CA ALA A 117 10.68 6.84 -14.76
C ALA A 117 9.27 7.42 -14.85
N ALA A 118 8.97 8.48 -14.08
CA ALA A 118 7.72 9.22 -14.16
C ALA A 118 7.52 9.86 -15.54
N ARG A 119 8.56 10.53 -16.09
CA ARG A 119 8.52 11.07 -17.46
C ARG A 119 8.31 9.97 -18.49
N ALA A 120 9.04 8.86 -18.39
CA ALA A 120 8.91 7.73 -19.30
C ALA A 120 7.52 7.10 -19.24
N ALA A 121 6.91 7.01 -18.05
CA ALA A 121 5.57 6.46 -17.86
C ALA A 121 4.48 7.25 -18.61
N ILE A 122 4.71 8.54 -18.88
CA ILE A 122 3.80 9.37 -19.70
C ILE A 122 4.23 9.39 -21.17
N ARG A 123 5.52 9.61 -21.44
CA ARG A 123 6.05 9.73 -22.80
C ARG A 123 5.85 8.47 -23.63
N LEU A 124 6.13 7.29 -23.06
CA LEU A 124 6.08 6.03 -23.81
C LEU A 124 4.67 5.69 -24.30
N PRO A 125 3.59 5.81 -23.50
CA PRO A 125 2.22 5.68 -24.03
C PRO A 125 1.89 6.67 -25.14
N VAL A 126 2.29 7.94 -25.02
CA VAL A 126 2.03 8.97 -26.04
C VAL A 126 2.72 8.63 -27.36
N GLU A 127 4.01 8.27 -27.31
CA GLU A 127 4.79 7.89 -28.50
C GLU A 127 4.28 6.61 -29.17
N ARG A 128 3.69 5.69 -28.39
CA ARG A 128 3.09 4.46 -28.93
C ARG A 128 1.84 4.72 -29.78
N GLU A 129 1.16 5.84 -29.52
CA GLU A 129 0.03 6.31 -30.34
C GLU A 129 0.50 7.24 -31.47
N GLU A 130 1.80 7.25 -31.77
CA GLU A 130 2.43 8.08 -32.81
C GLU A 130 2.35 9.60 -32.54
N GLU A 131 2.07 9.98 -31.30
CA GLU A 131 2.00 11.38 -30.86
C GLU A 131 3.23 11.81 -30.05
N ALA A 132 3.35 13.12 -29.78
CA ALA A 132 4.46 13.70 -29.05
C ALA A 132 4.00 14.48 -27.81
N ILE A 133 4.91 14.66 -26.85
CA ILE A 133 4.69 15.46 -25.65
C ILE A 133 5.97 16.25 -25.32
N ASP A 134 5.79 17.53 -25.01
CA ASP A 134 6.90 18.42 -24.71
C ASP A 134 7.59 18.06 -23.39
N ALA A 135 8.89 18.29 -23.30
CA ALA A 135 9.65 18.10 -22.07
C ALA A 135 9.08 18.93 -20.91
N ALA A 136 8.64 20.17 -21.18
CA ALA A 136 8.02 21.03 -20.18
C ALA A 136 6.67 20.47 -19.67
N ALA A 137 5.90 19.80 -20.52
CA ALA A 137 4.67 19.12 -20.13
C ALA A 137 4.96 17.92 -19.23
N LEU A 138 5.95 17.10 -19.60
CA LEU A 138 6.42 15.97 -18.79
C LEU A 138 6.92 16.41 -17.41
N ASP A 139 7.68 17.51 -17.34
CA ASP A 139 8.17 18.06 -16.08
C ASP A 139 7.03 18.59 -15.20
N ALA A 140 6.04 19.27 -15.80
CA ALA A 140 4.86 19.74 -15.09
C ALA A 140 4.06 18.57 -14.50
N ILE A 141 3.79 17.52 -15.29
CA ILE A 141 3.09 16.32 -14.81
C ILE A 141 3.87 15.65 -13.68
N ALA A 142 5.19 15.47 -13.83
CA ALA A 142 6.01 14.85 -12.79
C ALA A 142 6.00 15.66 -11.48
N ALA A 143 6.03 16.99 -11.57
CA ALA A 143 6.00 17.89 -10.41
C ALA A 143 4.66 17.83 -9.67
N GLU A 144 3.53 17.92 -10.38
CA GLU A 144 2.19 17.90 -9.77
C GLU A 144 1.88 16.54 -9.12
N THR A 145 2.27 15.45 -9.78
CA THR A 145 1.95 14.09 -9.36
C THR A 145 2.89 13.54 -8.30
N GLN A 146 4.05 14.19 -8.10
CA GLN A 146 5.13 13.74 -7.21
C GLN A 146 5.56 12.28 -7.48
N GLY A 147 5.50 11.86 -8.74
CA GLY A 147 5.85 10.50 -9.17
C GLY A 147 4.84 9.43 -8.74
N TYR A 148 3.68 9.78 -8.19
CA TYR A 148 2.68 8.79 -7.76
C TYR A 148 2.00 8.14 -8.98
N PRO A 149 2.09 6.80 -9.16
CA PRO A 149 1.68 6.13 -10.40
C PRO A 149 0.25 6.44 -10.84
N TYR A 150 -0.70 6.41 -9.89
CA TYR A 150 -2.10 6.68 -10.20
C TYR A 150 -2.33 8.16 -10.59
N PHE A 151 -1.60 9.10 -9.99
CA PHE A 151 -1.72 10.51 -10.35
C PHE A 151 -1.08 10.80 -11.71
N LEU A 152 0.04 10.13 -12.03
CA LEU A 152 0.61 10.16 -13.37
C LEU A 152 -0.42 9.71 -14.42
N GLN A 153 -1.17 8.63 -14.14
CA GLN A 153 -2.23 8.18 -15.04
C GLN A 153 -3.34 9.22 -15.21
N GLU A 154 -3.83 9.80 -14.11
CA GLU A 154 -4.89 10.82 -14.19
C GLU A 154 -4.41 12.08 -14.93
N TRP A 155 -3.22 12.59 -14.64
CA TRP A 155 -2.67 13.77 -15.36
C TRP A 155 -2.38 13.44 -16.81
N GLY A 156 -1.85 12.25 -17.11
CA GLY A 156 -1.61 11.81 -18.48
C GLY A 156 -2.89 11.75 -19.29
N LYS A 157 -3.94 11.11 -18.76
CA LYS A 157 -5.27 11.04 -19.36
C LYS A 157 -5.86 12.43 -19.58
N HIS A 158 -5.92 13.26 -18.55
CA HIS A 158 -6.53 14.59 -18.68
C HIS A 158 -5.73 15.51 -19.61
N SER A 159 -4.40 15.39 -19.65
CA SER A 159 -3.56 16.18 -20.57
C SER A 159 -3.74 15.72 -22.01
N TRP A 160 -3.91 14.42 -22.24
CA TRP A 160 -4.27 13.86 -23.54
C TRP A 160 -5.62 14.39 -24.02
N ASP A 161 -6.65 14.33 -23.17
CA ASP A 161 -8.01 14.79 -23.51
C ASP A 161 -8.09 16.32 -23.74
N ALA A 162 -7.19 17.09 -23.11
CA ALA A 162 -7.16 18.55 -23.23
C ALA A 162 -6.39 19.04 -24.46
N ALA A 163 -5.48 18.24 -25.01
CA ALA A 163 -4.66 18.63 -26.15
C ALA A 163 -5.46 18.49 -27.46
N ASP A 164 -5.67 19.61 -28.15
CA ASP A 164 -6.34 19.63 -29.46
C ASP A 164 -5.45 19.09 -30.60
N ALA A 165 -4.13 19.11 -30.40
CA ALA A 165 -3.15 18.66 -31.37
C ALA A 165 -1.85 18.23 -30.67
N SER A 166 -1.03 17.50 -31.43
CA SER A 166 0.31 17.09 -31.04
C SER A 166 1.34 18.15 -31.39
N PRO A 167 2.37 18.38 -30.54
CA PRO A 167 2.64 17.72 -29.26
C PRO A 167 1.75 18.24 -28.11
N ILE A 168 1.53 17.40 -27.09
CA ILE A 168 0.93 17.83 -25.82
C ILE A 168 1.88 18.82 -25.14
N THR A 169 1.38 20.01 -24.83
CA THR A 169 2.15 21.13 -24.29
C THR A 169 1.95 21.32 -22.79
N ALA A 170 2.81 22.13 -22.16
CA ALA A 170 2.64 22.50 -20.75
C ALA A 170 1.34 23.30 -20.50
N GLN A 171 0.81 23.97 -21.53
CA GLN A 171 -0.47 24.68 -21.42
C GLN A 171 -1.65 23.70 -21.33
N ASP A 172 -1.59 22.60 -22.09
CA ASP A 172 -2.59 21.53 -22.03
C ASP A 172 -2.59 20.88 -20.65
N VAL A 173 -1.41 20.60 -20.09
CA VAL A 173 -1.25 20.09 -18.71
C VAL A 173 -1.83 21.06 -17.68
N ALA A 174 -1.58 22.37 -17.82
CA ALA A 174 -2.10 23.37 -16.89
C ALA A 174 -3.64 23.46 -16.93
N ALA A 175 -4.23 23.34 -18.12
CA ALA A 175 -5.68 23.26 -18.27
C ALA A 175 -6.24 21.95 -17.67
N ALA A 176 -5.58 20.83 -17.96
CA ALA A 176 -5.93 19.49 -17.49
C ALA A 176 -5.84 19.34 -15.96
N THR A 177 -4.92 20.03 -15.31
CA THR A 177 -4.67 19.92 -13.86
C THR A 177 -5.92 20.24 -13.03
N GLN A 178 -6.73 21.21 -13.45
CA GLN A 178 -7.98 21.52 -12.74
C GLN A 178 -8.96 20.35 -12.79
N SER A 179 -9.11 19.73 -13.96
CA SER A 179 -9.98 18.57 -14.17
C SER A 179 -9.47 17.35 -13.42
N ALA A 180 -8.16 17.08 -13.47
CA ALA A 180 -7.53 15.96 -12.76
C ALA A 180 -7.68 16.08 -11.24
N LEU A 181 -7.48 17.29 -10.68
CA LEU A 181 -7.71 17.53 -9.26
C LEU A 181 -9.18 17.39 -8.88
N ALA A 182 -10.12 17.87 -9.70
CA ALA A 182 -11.54 17.71 -9.44
C ALA A 182 -11.97 16.24 -9.45
N GLU A 183 -11.45 15.44 -10.38
CA GLU A 183 -11.67 14.00 -10.44
C GLU A 183 -11.14 13.34 -9.16
N LEU A 184 -9.87 13.55 -8.80
CA LEU A 184 -9.29 13.01 -7.56
C LEU A 184 -10.07 13.43 -6.31
N ASP A 185 -10.48 14.69 -6.22
CA ASP A 185 -11.24 15.23 -5.09
C ASP A 185 -12.61 14.56 -4.95
N SER A 186 -13.27 14.24 -6.06
CA SER A 186 -14.61 13.64 -6.09
C SER A 186 -14.61 12.12 -5.93
N SER A 187 -13.55 11.44 -6.37
CA SER A 187 -13.43 9.98 -6.32
C SER A 187 -12.37 9.54 -5.30
N PHE A 188 -11.10 9.59 -5.67
CA PHE A 188 -9.99 8.97 -4.93
C PHE A 188 -9.82 9.49 -3.49
N PHE A 189 -9.83 10.81 -3.30
CA PHE A 189 -9.72 11.42 -1.97
C PHE A 189 -11.03 11.34 -1.21
N ARG A 190 -12.16 11.52 -1.90
CA ARG A 190 -13.49 11.49 -1.27
C ARG A 190 -13.77 10.17 -0.59
N VAL A 191 -13.50 9.05 -1.25
CA VAL A 191 -13.75 7.70 -0.71
C VAL A 191 -12.95 7.48 0.57
N ARG A 192 -11.71 7.99 0.64
CA ARG A 192 -10.90 7.90 1.87
C ARG A 192 -11.44 8.82 2.96
N PHE A 193 -11.79 10.05 2.60
CA PHE A 193 -12.32 11.05 3.52
C PHE A 193 -13.64 10.60 4.17
N ASP A 194 -14.54 9.98 3.42
CA ASP A 194 -15.86 9.57 3.91
C ASP A 194 -15.79 8.41 4.91
N ARG A 195 -14.69 7.64 4.92
CA ARG A 195 -14.40 6.58 5.92
C ARG A 195 -13.87 7.13 7.26
N LEU A 196 -13.64 8.44 7.35
CA LEU A 196 -13.07 9.08 8.54
C LEU A 196 -14.15 9.57 9.50
N THR A 197 -13.91 9.36 10.78
CA THR A 197 -14.69 9.97 11.85
C THR A 197 -14.45 11.49 11.92
N PRO A 198 -15.35 12.27 12.56
CA PRO A 198 -15.14 13.71 12.74
C PRO A 198 -13.85 14.07 13.49
N ALA A 199 -13.38 13.22 14.40
CA ALA A 199 -12.12 13.44 15.12
C ALA A 199 -10.90 13.23 14.21
N GLU A 200 -10.92 12.17 13.39
CA GLU A 200 -9.88 11.87 12.40
C GLU A 200 -9.80 12.97 11.34
N LYS A 201 -10.93 13.45 10.83
CA LYS A 201 -11.01 14.57 9.88
C LYS A 201 -10.35 15.83 10.45
N ARG A 202 -10.65 16.19 11.70
CA ARG A 202 -10.02 17.32 12.39
C ARG A 202 -8.52 17.12 12.55
N TYR A 203 -8.07 15.92 12.91
CA TYR A 203 -6.64 15.62 13.03
C TYR A 203 -5.90 15.83 11.71
N LEU A 204 -6.38 15.23 10.61
CA LEU A 204 -5.78 15.39 9.29
C LEU A 204 -5.80 16.85 8.82
N ARG A 205 -6.86 17.60 9.14
CA ARG A 205 -6.96 19.02 8.80
C ARG A 205 -5.92 19.87 9.55
N GLY A 206 -5.74 19.62 10.85
CA GLY A 206 -4.70 20.27 11.66
C GLY A 206 -3.30 19.88 11.21
N MET A 207 -3.07 18.64 10.81
CA MET A 207 -1.81 18.24 10.20
C MET A 207 -1.57 18.95 8.86
N ALA A 208 -2.61 19.12 8.04
CA ALA A 208 -2.51 19.80 6.75
C ALA A 208 -2.21 21.31 6.85
N THR A 209 -2.39 21.97 8.01
CA THR A 209 -1.96 23.37 8.20
C THR A 209 -0.44 23.50 8.34
N LEU A 210 0.24 22.43 8.73
CA LEU A 210 1.69 22.43 8.95
C LEU A 210 2.49 22.36 7.63
N GLY A 211 1.81 22.12 6.50
CA GLY A 211 2.42 22.02 5.19
C GLY A 211 2.78 20.58 4.79
N PRO A 212 3.53 20.40 3.69
CA PRO A 212 3.92 19.08 3.20
C PRO A 212 4.99 18.44 4.09
N GLY A 213 5.06 17.10 4.07
CA GLY A 213 6.10 16.32 4.75
C GLY A 213 5.68 15.71 6.09
N PRO A 214 6.63 15.05 6.78
CA PRO A 214 6.40 14.44 8.08
C PRO A 214 6.30 15.50 9.18
N HIS A 215 5.35 15.31 10.10
CA HIS A 215 5.09 16.21 11.23
C HIS A 215 5.11 15.45 12.55
N ARG A 216 5.58 16.10 13.61
CA ARG A 216 5.53 15.49 14.95
C ARG A 216 4.11 15.50 15.47
N SER A 217 3.77 14.49 16.25
CA SER A 217 2.46 14.44 16.94
C SER A 217 2.24 15.64 17.87
N GLY A 218 3.32 16.23 18.38
CA GLY A 218 3.30 17.46 19.18
C GLY A 218 2.80 18.67 18.39
N ASP A 219 3.37 18.88 17.19
CA ASP A 219 3.03 20.01 16.32
C ASP A 219 1.57 19.94 15.87
N VAL A 220 1.07 18.73 15.57
CA VAL A 220 -0.35 18.53 15.23
C VAL A 220 -1.25 18.83 16.43
N ALA A 221 -0.85 18.42 17.64
CA ALA A 221 -1.63 18.72 18.84
C ALA A 221 -1.65 20.23 19.17
N GLU A 222 -0.53 20.92 18.96
CA GLU A 222 -0.42 22.37 19.08
C GLU A 222 -1.34 23.08 18.08
N ALA A 223 -1.30 22.68 16.80
CA ALA A 223 -2.18 23.22 15.77
C ALA A 223 -3.68 23.01 16.08
N LEU A 224 -4.01 21.96 16.83
CA LEU A 224 -5.37 21.66 17.28
C LEU A 224 -5.73 22.28 18.64
N GLY A 225 -4.78 22.86 19.36
CA GLY A 225 -4.98 23.40 20.71
C GLY A 225 -5.31 22.33 21.77
N VAL A 226 -4.80 21.11 21.63
CA VAL A 226 -5.08 19.98 22.52
C VAL A 226 -3.81 19.34 23.08
N LYS A 227 -3.95 18.45 24.06
CA LYS A 227 -2.81 17.70 24.61
C LYS A 227 -2.35 16.62 23.62
N VAL A 228 -1.05 16.42 23.51
CA VAL A 228 -0.45 15.35 22.67
C VAL A 228 -1.02 13.97 23.01
N SER A 229 -1.23 13.68 24.30
CA SER A 229 -1.81 12.41 24.75
C SER A 229 -3.25 12.17 24.26
N SER A 230 -4.02 13.23 23.97
CA SER A 230 -5.38 13.09 23.45
C SER A 230 -5.44 12.78 21.95
N VAL A 231 -4.36 13.01 21.19
CA VAL A 231 -4.35 12.77 19.74
C VAL A 231 -3.71 11.44 19.35
N ALA A 232 -3.00 10.78 20.27
CA ALA A 232 -2.35 9.50 20.02
C ALA A 232 -3.32 8.38 19.57
N PRO A 233 -4.51 8.20 20.18
CA PRO A 233 -5.48 7.20 19.70
C PRO A 233 -5.96 7.48 18.28
N THR A 234 -6.26 8.75 17.97
CA THR A 234 -6.68 9.18 16.63
C THR A 234 -5.60 8.94 15.59
N ARG A 235 -4.33 9.27 15.92
CA ARG A 235 -3.18 8.97 15.07
C ARG A 235 -3.07 7.47 14.77
N ASN A 236 -3.17 6.63 15.79
CA ASN A 236 -3.06 5.18 15.62
C ASN A 236 -4.18 4.61 14.75
N SER A 237 -5.42 5.12 14.92
CA SER A 237 -6.55 4.76 14.05
C SER A 237 -6.30 5.16 12.58
N LEU A 238 -5.75 6.35 12.34
CA LEU A 238 -5.40 6.82 11.00
C LEU A 238 -4.27 6.00 10.36
N ILE A 239 -3.29 5.55 11.14
CA ILE A 239 -2.25 4.63 10.67
C ILE A 239 -2.85 3.27 10.32
N ALA A 240 -3.72 2.73 11.16
CA ALA A 240 -4.40 1.47 10.89
C ALA A 240 -5.27 1.52 9.62
N LYS A 241 -5.91 2.67 9.37
CA LYS A 241 -6.68 2.93 8.13
C LYS A 241 -5.80 3.22 6.89
N GLY A 242 -4.48 3.26 7.05
CA GLY A 242 -3.55 3.57 5.96
C GLY A 242 -3.64 5.01 5.47
N MET A 243 -4.13 5.94 6.29
CA MET A 243 -4.17 7.38 5.97
C MET A 243 -2.84 8.06 6.29
N LEU A 244 -2.17 7.56 7.33
CA LEU A 244 -0.91 8.07 7.83
C LEU A 244 0.09 6.93 7.98
N TYR A 245 1.37 7.24 7.94
CA TYR A 245 2.44 6.33 8.33
C TYR A 245 3.49 7.05 9.18
N SER A 246 4.34 6.28 9.87
CA SER A 246 5.37 6.80 10.78
C SER A 246 6.75 6.59 10.16
N PRO A 247 7.33 7.58 9.45
CA PRO A 247 8.65 7.43 8.84
C PRO A 247 9.78 7.36 9.87
N ALA A 248 9.60 8.02 11.01
CA ALA A 248 10.50 7.99 12.16
C ALA A 248 9.69 7.96 13.46
N HIS A 249 10.36 7.73 14.59
CA HIS A 249 9.71 7.70 15.89
C HIS A 249 9.12 9.07 16.26
N GLY A 250 7.80 9.13 16.44
CA GLY A 250 7.07 10.36 16.81
C GLY A 250 6.57 11.19 15.61
N ASP A 251 7.09 10.93 14.42
CA ASP A 251 6.72 11.59 13.18
C ASP A 251 5.55 10.89 12.50
N THR A 252 4.81 11.65 11.70
CA THR A 252 3.65 11.17 10.96
C THR A 252 3.56 11.87 9.62
N ALA A 253 3.33 11.12 8.54
CA ALA A 253 3.18 11.64 7.18
C ALA A 253 1.93 11.04 6.51
N PHE A 254 1.33 11.76 5.56
CA PHE A 254 0.27 11.22 4.72
C PHE A 254 0.82 10.09 3.86
N THR A 255 0.07 8.99 3.74
CA THR A 255 0.44 7.87 2.86
C THR A 255 0.30 8.18 1.37
N VAL A 256 -0.50 9.20 1.05
CA VAL A 256 -0.87 9.58 -0.31
C VAL A 256 -0.53 11.07 -0.51
N PRO A 257 0.17 11.44 -1.59
CA PRO A 257 0.48 12.84 -1.87
C PRO A 257 -0.80 13.67 -2.14
N LEU A 258 -0.69 14.99 -2.03
CA LEU A 258 -1.78 15.96 -2.24
C LEU A 258 -2.98 15.83 -1.30
N PHE A 259 -3.01 14.83 -0.40
CA PHE A 259 -4.11 14.65 0.54
C PHE A 259 -4.20 15.82 1.55
N ASP A 260 -3.08 16.43 1.91
CA ASP A 260 -3.03 17.65 2.71
C ASP A 260 -3.72 18.82 2.00
N ALA A 261 -3.47 18.99 0.69
CA ALA A 261 -4.10 20.01 -0.13
C ALA A 261 -5.60 19.77 -0.27
N PHE A 262 -6.01 18.52 -0.47
CA PHE A 262 -7.41 18.11 -0.44
C PHE A 262 -8.07 18.49 0.90
N MET A 263 -7.45 18.15 2.05
CA MET A 263 -7.99 18.49 3.37
C MET A 263 -8.21 19.99 3.54
N ARG A 264 -7.30 20.84 3.03
CA ARG A 264 -7.46 22.30 3.04
C ARG A 264 -8.62 22.79 2.17
N ARG A 265 -8.92 22.11 1.06
CA ARG A 265 -10.04 22.47 0.17
C ARG A 265 -11.40 22.07 0.74
N VAL A 266 -11.52 20.86 1.31
CA VAL A 266 -12.84 20.34 1.74
C VAL A 266 -13.21 20.73 3.17
N MET A 267 -12.23 21.11 3.99
CA MET A 267 -12.42 21.59 5.35
C MET A 267 -11.66 22.91 5.55
N PRO A 268 -12.10 24.04 4.96
CA PRO A 268 -11.38 25.31 5.04
C PRO A 268 -11.14 25.78 6.48
#